data_AF-A0A8R1HIC3-F1
#
_entry.id   AF-A0A8R1HIC3-F1
#
_cell.length_a   1.000
_cell.length_b   1.000
_cell.length_c   1.000
_cell.angle_alpha   90.00
_cell.angle_beta   90.00
_cell.angle_gamma   90.00
#
_symmetry.space_group_name_H-M   'P 1'
#
loop_
_entity.id
_entity.type
_entity.pdbx_description
1 polymer ?
#
loop_
_entity_poly.entity_id
_entity_poly.type
_entity_poly.pdbx_seq_one_letter_code
_entity_poly.pdbx_strand_id
1 'polypeptide(L)'
;MTDTIFIITIFDTRAYHFYSYSNPTSTFYVIATKLISDFQKSSERKCRLVGTVPAENLIGRRYRSCWHNELALPIYQGDHVADTVGTGLVHTAFAHGFQDYDVALSKGERVESFVDARGCYTRHLGHDLDGKHVHGDGQKEALRILNHDVIHAAKHIHSYPYDWRTKKPVIIRSSEQWFIDVDEVGKRAAAMIDEIAVSAGDSDLRGALKSLVTTRNSWCISRQRVWGTPIPGLVDGNGGTYTSRKLIEHVANLTRESGNTDIWWQIDVEEILANEDVRKSLGDIPEGITLTKNSDIMDVWLDSGLAWHAAKLNDMEREHVADVVLEGVDQFRGWFQSLLLTSVAVQNRLPYKRIIVHGFCIDEHNNKMSKSIGNVVDPTMLTDGSLKQKAIGADGLRFWVALSGSENAGESKIGPNIIENVDKQVIALRNGFRFMIGGCQGFTGNGFSEFPHLKTLDVDMLQNCHAFVKKSIGNYEEFKFRTVANDLTQFVQRNFSANYVHRKNCVSFFLQYDKHRDRLKPFIPDRRNPFQQAFDQNLDSTTPPISDRNDDFDEMRLAAHRDICLIPLRHVADHLLREHLPDFLSAVTKITLASPDLAVRQLAVDFMARLA
;
A
#
# COMPACT_ATOMS: atom_id res chain seq x y z
N MET A 1 35.30 -6.45 -9.98
CA MET A 1 36.02 -5.93 -11.16
C MET A 1 36.87 -7.05 -11.75
N THR A 2 37.00 -7.14 -13.07
CA THR A 2 37.96 -8.04 -13.73
C THR A 2 39.38 -7.47 -13.60
N ASP A 3 40.35 -8.34 -13.31
CA ASP A 3 41.66 -8.01 -12.74
C ASP A 3 42.66 -7.28 -13.66
N THR A 4 42.28 -6.86 -14.87
CA THR A 4 43.27 -6.29 -15.80
C THR A 4 42.67 -5.33 -16.83
N ILE A 5 43.18 -4.10 -16.81
CA ILE A 5 42.92 -3.03 -17.78
C ILE A 5 44.19 -2.84 -18.63
N PHE A 6 44.07 -2.64 -19.94
CA PHE A 6 45.24 -2.57 -20.83
C PHE A 6 45.62 -1.16 -21.22
N ILE A 7 46.92 -0.94 -21.42
CA ILE A 7 47.48 0.22 -22.11
C ILE A 7 47.67 -0.15 -23.59
N ILE A 8 46.95 0.53 -24.47
CA ILE A 8 46.97 0.29 -25.92
C ILE A 8 47.41 1.54 -26.69
N THR A 9 48.06 1.37 -27.84
CA THR A 9 48.32 2.46 -28.79
C THR A 9 47.28 2.40 -29.90
N ILE A 10 46.67 3.54 -30.23
CA ILE A 10 45.76 3.70 -31.37
C ILE A 10 46.56 4.23 -32.56
N PHE A 11 46.51 3.53 -33.70
CA PHE A 11 47.04 4.06 -34.97
C PHE A 11 45.95 4.87 -35.67
N ASP A 12 46.20 6.16 -35.91
CA ASP A 12 45.33 6.99 -36.73
C ASP A 12 45.64 6.74 -38.21
N THR A 13 44.84 5.91 -38.88
CA THR A 13 45.01 5.63 -40.31
C THR A 13 44.13 6.56 -41.15
N ARG A 14 44.53 7.84 -41.24
CA ARG A 14 44.26 8.66 -42.43
C ARG A 14 45.59 8.80 -43.16
N ALA A 15 45.59 8.36 -44.43
CA ALA A 15 46.76 8.00 -45.24
C ALA A 15 48.00 8.90 -45.09
N TYR A 16 49.16 8.31 -44.76
CA TYR A 16 50.46 8.83 -45.16
C TYR A 16 51.44 7.71 -45.50
N HIS A 17 52.05 7.86 -46.69
CA HIS A 17 53.27 7.19 -47.10
C HIS A 17 54.43 7.63 -46.19
N PHE A 18 55.38 6.72 -45.97
CA PHE A 18 56.56 6.90 -45.14
C PHE A 18 57.40 8.11 -45.58
N TYR A 19 57.48 9.12 -44.72
CA TYR A 19 58.65 9.99 -44.59
C TYR A 19 58.94 10.18 -43.10
N SER A 20 60.20 9.96 -42.71
CA SER A 20 60.66 10.16 -41.34
C SER A 20 60.62 11.64 -41.00
N TYR A 21 59.68 12.03 -40.15
CA TYR A 21 59.88 13.12 -39.21
C TYR A 21 59.50 12.60 -37.83
N SER A 22 60.47 12.67 -36.93
CA SER A 22 60.34 12.45 -35.51
C SER A 22 59.24 13.35 -34.92
N ASN A 23 58.05 12.81 -34.72
CA ASN A 23 57.01 13.39 -33.86
C ASN A 23 56.88 12.50 -32.60
N PRO A 24 57.24 12.99 -31.40
CA PRO A 24 57.40 12.17 -30.20
C PRO A 24 56.15 12.18 -29.30
N THR A 25 55.00 11.76 -29.81
CA THR A 25 53.82 11.52 -28.94
C THR A 25 53.04 10.32 -29.43
N SER A 26 53.47 9.12 -29.00
CA SER A 26 52.60 7.95 -29.02
C SER A 26 51.57 8.11 -27.90
N THR A 27 50.33 8.46 -28.25
CA THR A 27 49.23 8.51 -27.27
C THR A 27 48.81 7.09 -26.91
N PHE A 28 48.83 6.78 -25.61
CA PHE A 28 48.35 5.53 -25.06
C PHE A 28 46.94 5.71 -24.49
N TYR A 29 46.08 4.74 -24.71
CA TYR A 29 44.73 4.69 -24.20
C TYR A 29 44.57 3.51 -23.25
N VAL A 30 43.71 3.68 -22.27
CA VAL A 30 43.43 2.67 -21.25
C VAL A 30 42.03 2.10 -21.51
N ILE A 31 41.93 0.82 -21.84
CA ILE A 31 40.66 0.14 -22.17
C ILE A 31 40.62 -1.22 -21.49
N ALA A 32 39.44 -1.62 -20.99
CA ALA A 32 39.23 -2.95 -20.43
C ALA A 32 39.35 -4.05 -21.49
N THR A 33 39.98 -5.15 -21.08
CA THR A 33 40.35 -6.30 -21.91
C THR A 33 39.25 -6.78 -22.84
N LYS A 34 38.08 -7.06 -22.29
CA LYS A 34 36.97 -7.66 -23.03
C LYS A 34 36.33 -6.71 -24.04
N LEU A 35 36.60 -5.41 -23.95
CA LEU A 35 35.95 -4.38 -24.74
C LEU A 35 36.81 -3.89 -25.91
N ILE A 36 38.05 -4.37 -26.05
CA ILE A 36 38.95 -3.96 -27.13
C ILE A 36 38.35 -4.29 -28.50
N SER A 37 37.83 -5.51 -28.69
CA SER A 37 37.26 -5.93 -29.97
C SER A 37 36.10 -5.03 -30.40
N ASP A 38 35.22 -4.69 -29.45
CA ASP A 38 34.04 -3.87 -29.69
C ASP A 38 34.44 -2.41 -29.96
N PHE A 39 35.44 -1.91 -29.24
CA PHE A 39 36.03 -0.59 -29.49
C PHE A 39 36.65 -0.51 -30.89
N GLN A 40 37.44 -1.51 -31.31
CA GLN A 40 38.04 -1.53 -32.65
C GLN A 40 36.98 -1.58 -33.75
N LYS A 41 35.92 -2.38 -33.54
CA LYS A 41 34.81 -2.51 -34.49
C LYS A 41 34.02 -1.22 -34.64
N SER A 42 33.69 -0.56 -33.53
CA SER A 42 32.91 0.69 -33.52
C SER A 42 33.72 1.89 -34.01
N SER A 43 34.97 2.01 -33.58
CA SER A 43 35.83 3.14 -33.94
C SER A 43 36.52 3.03 -35.29
N GLU A 44 36.51 1.83 -35.90
CA GLU A 44 37.29 1.47 -37.10
C GLU A 44 38.80 1.69 -36.94
N ARG A 45 39.29 1.77 -35.69
CA ARG A 45 40.71 1.99 -35.38
C ARG A 45 41.40 0.70 -35.01
N LYS A 46 42.61 0.51 -35.54
CA LYS A 46 43.48 -0.61 -35.15
C LYS A 46 44.19 -0.27 -33.84
N CYS A 47 44.09 -1.19 -32.88
CA CYS A 47 44.72 -1.08 -31.57
C CYS A 47 45.86 -2.08 -31.46
N ARG A 48 46.99 -1.67 -30.88
CA ARG A 48 48.06 -2.58 -30.47
C ARG A 48 48.18 -2.58 -28.96
N LEU A 49 48.16 -3.77 -28.37
CA LEU A 49 48.43 -3.94 -26.95
C LEU A 49 49.89 -3.61 -26.64
N VAL A 50 50.13 -2.74 -25.65
CA VAL A 50 51.48 -2.34 -25.22
C VAL A 50 51.78 -2.78 -23.79
N GLY A 51 50.77 -2.89 -22.93
CA GLY A 51 50.95 -3.41 -21.57
C GLY A 51 49.64 -3.60 -20.81
N THR A 52 49.74 -4.21 -19.63
CA THR A 52 48.65 -4.49 -18.70
C THR A 52 48.83 -3.72 -17.40
N VAL A 53 47.73 -3.25 -16.81
CA VAL A 53 47.69 -2.65 -15.48
C VAL A 53 46.48 -3.20 -14.70
N PRO A 54 46.67 -3.75 -13.50
CA PRO A 54 45.58 -4.09 -12.60
C PRO A 54 44.72 -2.87 -12.26
N ALA A 55 43.39 -3.03 -12.21
CA ALA A 55 42.46 -1.91 -11.97
C ALA A 55 42.73 -1.19 -10.63
N GLU A 56 43.10 -1.95 -9.59
CA GLU A 56 43.52 -1.44 -8.28
C GLU A 56 44.64 -0.38 -8.35
N ASN A 57 45.52 -0.48 -9.34
CA ASN A 57 46.62 0.46 -9.50
C ASN A 57 46.19 1.80 -10.14
N LEU A 58 44.98 1.85 -10.71
CA LEU A 58 44.37 3.06 -11.27
C LEU A 58 43.52 3.80 -10.22
N ILE A 59 42.95 3.09 -9.25
CA ILE A 59 42.09 3.70 -8.22
C ILE A 59 42.88 4.75 -7.43
N GLY A 60 42.31 5.95 -7.29
CA GLY A 60 42.95 7.08 -6.61
C GLY A 60 44.05 7.79 -7.42
N ARG A 61 44.45 7.26 -8.59
CA ARG A 61 45.27 8.01 -9.55
C ARG A 61 44.46 9.18 -10.09
N ARG A 62 45.17 10.22 -10.54
CA ARG A 62 44.54 11.45 -11.03
C ARG A 62 44.65 11.57 -12.54
N TYR A 63 43.60 12.09 -13.16
CA TYR A 63 43.55 12.43 -14.57
C TYR A 63 43.21 13.92 -14.75
N ARG A 64 43.52 14.46 -15.93
CA ARG A 64 43.11 15.83 -16.31
C ARG A 64 41.77 15.74 -17.04
N SER A 65 40.80 16.53 -16.60
CA SER A 65 39.50 16.62 -17.27
C SER A 65 39.64 17.35 -18.61
N CYS A 66 39.02 16.85 -19.67
CA CYS A 66 38.99 17.53 -20.97
C CYS A 66 38.29 18.91 -20.90
N TRP A 67 37.40 19.10 -19.94
CA TRP A 67 36.69 20.37 -19.74
C TRP A 67 37.45 21.34 -18.83
N HIS A 68 38.14 20.80 -17.82
CA HIS A 68 38.90 21.56 -16.83
C HIS A 68 40.33 21.00 -16.76
N ASN A 69 41.15 21.34 -17.75
CA ASN A 69 42.49 20.78 -17.93
C ASN A 69 43.47 21.18 -16.81
N GLU A 70 43.13 22.22 -16.06
CA GLU A 70 43.80 22.70 -14.86
C GLU A 70 43.51 21.84 -13.61
N LEU A 71 42.44 21.05 -13.62
CA LEU A 71 42.04 20.21 -12.49
C LEU A 71 42.54 18.78 -12.64
N ALA A 72 43.14 18.26 -11.57
CA ALA A 72 43.53 16.87 -11.45
C ALA A 72 42.48 16.11 -10.63
N LEU A 73 41.62 15.35 -11.31
CA LEU A 73 40.50 14.61 -10.72
C LEU A 73 40.89 13.16 -10.42
N PRO A 74 40.43 12.58 -9.30
CA PRO A 74 40.72 11.19 -8.96
C PRO A 74 39.88 10.20 -9.78
N ILE A 75 40.42 8.99 -9.96
CA ILE A 75 39.69 7.83 -10.48
C ILE A 75 39.03 7.11 -9.30
N TYR A 76 37.71 6.97 -9.37
CA TYR A 76 36.92 6.27 -8.36
C TYR A 76 36.71 4.79 -8.70
N GLN A 77 36.61 3.98 -7.66
CA GLN A 77 36.08 2.63 -7.78
C GLN A 77 34.56 2.72 -7.96
N GLY A 78 34.05 2.16 -9.06
CA GLY A 78 32.61 2.02 -9.30
C GLY A 78 32.23 0.55 -9.38
N ASP A 79 31.53 0.03 -8.37
CA ASP A 79 31.12 -1.38 -8.33
C ASP A 79 30.05 -1.71 -9.39
N HIS A 80 29.37 -0.68 -9.91
CA HIS A 80 28.39 -0.77 -10.99
C HIS A 80 29.03 -0.89 -12.39
N VAL A 81 30.35 -0.73 -12.51
CA VAL A 81 31.05 -0.78 -13.80
C VAL A 81 31.16 -2.22 -14.28
N ALA A 82 30.61 -2.50 -15.46
CA ALA A 82 30.65 -3.80 -16.13
C ALA A 82 31.62 -3.79 -17.32
N ASP A 83 32.11 -4.97 -17.70
CA ASP A 83 33.01 -5.19 -18.84
C ASP A 83 32.28 -5.68 -20.10
N THR A 84 30.99 -5.33 -20.23
CA THR A 84 30.11 -5.77 -21.33
C THR A 84 29.84 -4.69 -22.37
N VAL A 85 29.96 -3.41 -22.03
CA VAL A 85 29.70 -2.27 -22.94
C VAL A 85 30.66 -1.11 -22.63
N GLY A 86 31.04 -0.35 -23.66
CA GLY A 86 31.85 0.87 -23.51
C GLY A 86 33.35 0.60 -23.55
N THR A 87 34.10 1.20 -22.62
CA THR A 87 35.57 1.05 -22.52
C THR A 87 36.05 0.46 -21.20
N GLY A 88 35.13 0.24 -20.25
CA GLY A 88 35.45 -0.17 -18.87
C GLY A 88 35.93 0.97 -17.96
N LEU A 89 36.03 2.19 -18.49
CA LEU A 89 36.13 3.43 -17.73
C LEU A 89 34.85 4.24 -17.95
N VAL A 90 34.13 4.53 -16.88
CA VAL A 90 32.84 5.25 -16.93
C VAL A 90 33.06 6.68 -16.47
N HIS A 91 32.59 7.64 -17.26
CA HIS A 91 32.57 9.04 -16.84
C HIS A 91 31.53 9.22 -15.74
N THR A 92 31.92 9.86 -14.65
CA THR A 92 31.06 10.13 -13.51
C THR A 92 30.63 11.60 -13.50
N ALA A 93 29.31 11.83 -13.50
CA ALA A 93 28.68 13.13 -13.34
C ALA A 93 27.70 13.08 -12.17
N PHE A 94 28.17 13.49 -10.98
CA PHE A 94 27.46 13.32 -9.71
C PHE A 94 26.01 13.83 -9.69
N ALA A 95 25.71 14.87 -10.47
CA ALA A 95 24.38 15.45 -10.56
C ALA A 95 23.43 14.77 -11.57
N HIS A 96 23.90 13.78 -12.34
CA HIS A 96 23.17 13.25 -13.50
C HIS A 96 23.07 11.72 -13.56
N GLY A 97 23.58 11.01 -12.56
CA GLY A 97 23.45 9.55 -12.44
C GLY A 97 23.23 9.12 -10.99
N PHE A 98 22.37 8.13 -10.76
CA PHE A 98 22.11 7.63 -9.40
C PHE A 98 23.35 7.01 -8.77
N GLN A 99 24.05 6.14 -9.51
CA GLN A 99 25.28 5.52 -9.05
C GLN A 99 26.42 6.55 -8.88
N ASP A 100 26.44 7.58 -9.72
CA ASP A 100 27.40 8.68 -9.62
C ASP A 100 27.16 9.51 -8.36
N TYR A 101 25.88 9.78 -8.05
CA TYR A 101 25.46 10.44 -6.82
C TYR A 101 25.86 9.64 -5.58
N ASP A 102 25.66 8.32 -5.59
CA ASP A 102 26.06 7.43 -4.49
C ASP A 102 27.58 7.45 -4.28
N VAL A 103 28.37 7.46 -5.36
CA VAL A 103 29.83 7.63 -5.28
C VAL A 103 30.16 8.97 -4.63
N ALA A 104 29.52 10.06 -5.04
CA ALA A 104 29.74 11.39 -4.46
C ALA A 104 29.48 11.40 -2.95
N LEU A 105 28.34 10.85 -2.52
CA LEU A 105 27.97 10.73 -1.10
C LEU A 105 29.00 9.92 -0.33
N SER A 106 29.42 8.76 -0.86
CA SER A 106 30.39 7.89 -0.19
C SER A 106 31.77 8.54 0.00
N LYS A 107 32.10 9.53 -0.83
CA LYS A 107 33.40 10.24 -0.80
C LYS A 107 33.30 11.63 -0.19
N GLY A 108 32.10 12.09 0.18
CA GLY A 108 31.88 13.45 0.67
C GLY A 108 32.10 14.52 -0.38
N GLU A 109 31.88 14.19 -1.66
CA GLU A 109 32.05 15.12 -2.78
C GLU A 109 30.84 16.05 -2.92
N ARG A 110 31.09 17.27 -3.41
CA ARG A 110 30.03 18.23 -3.67
C ARG A 110 29.28 17.86 -4.94
N VAL A 111 27.95 17.79 -4.85
CA VAL A 111 27.07 17.55 -5.99
C VAL A 111 26.50 18.87 -6.48
N GLU A 112 26.85 19.26 -7.69
CA GLU A 112 26.38 20.50 -8.32
C GLU A 112 25.89 20.21 -9.74
N SER A 113 24.67 20.65 -10.06
CA SER A 113 24.12 20.55 -11.42
C SER A 113 24.36 21.84 -12.17
N PHE A 114 25.06 21.77 -13.30
CA PHE A 114 25.22 22.91 -14.21
C PHE A 114 24.14 23.00 -15.28
N VAL A 115 23.05 22.25 -15.10
CA VAL A 115 21.83 22.29 -15.92
C VAL A 115 20.70 22.86 -15.07
N ASP A 116 19.92 23.78 -15.64
CA ASP A 116 18.82 24.44 -14.94
C ASP A 116 17.50 23.64 -14.98
N ALA A 117 16.45 24.21 -14.36
CA ALA A 117 15.10 23.64 -14.32
C ALA A 117 14.47 23.38 -15.70
N ARG A 118 14.90 24.12 -16.73
CA ARG A 118 14.40 24.05 -18.11
C ARG A 118 15.15 23.02 -18.95
N GLY A 119 16.19 22.40 -18.41
CA GLY A 119 17.07 21.48 -19.14
C GLY A 119 18.10 22.22 -19.99
N CYS A 120 18.46 23.45 -19.64
CA CYS A 120 19.50 24.22 -20.31
C CYS A 120 20.79 24.28 -19.49
N TYR A 121 21.95 24.29 -20.15
CA TYR A 121 23.22 24.54 -19.47
C TYR A 121 23.26 25.96 -18.89
N THR A 122 23.91 26.10 -17.74
CA THR A 122 24.11 27.38 -17.06
C THR A 122 25.43 28.02 -17.44
N ARG A 123 25.57 29.32 -17.15
CA ARG A 123 26.78 30.12 -17.36
C ARG A 123 28.07 29.51 -16.81
N HIS A 124 27.98 28.68 -15.77
CA HIS A 124 29.14 28.01 -15.16
C HIS A 124 29.92 27.13 -16.14
N LEU A 125 29.25 26.59 -17.18
CA LEU A 125 29.91 25.82 -18.24
C LEU A 125 30.42 26.69 -19.39
N GLY A 126 30.46 28.01 -19.22
CA GLY A 126 30.98 28.96 -20.19
C GLY A 126 29.92 29.57 -21.11
N HIS A 127 30.30 30.67 -21.74
CA HIS A 127 29.41 31.47 -22.59
C HIS A 127 28.82 30.67 -23.76
N ASP A 128 29.60 29.74 -24.33
CA ASP A 128 29.18 28.99 -25.51
C ASP A 128 28.02 28.04 -25.22
N LEU A 129 27.89 27.52 -23.99
CA LEU A 129 26.82 26.60 -23.60
C LEU A 129 25.64 27.27 -22.89
N ASP A 130 25.86 28.45 -22.31
CA ASP A 130 24.86 29.15 -21.51
C ASP A 130 23.50 29.29 -22.22
N GLY A 131 22.43 28.82 -21.58
CA GLY A 131 21.07 28.84 -22.09
C GLY A 131 20.75 27.80 -23.17
N LYS A 132 21.72 27.02 -23.67
CA LYS A 132 21.47 25.97 -24.67
C LYS A 132 20.89 24.72 -24.00
N HIS A 133 19.81 24.20 -24.59
CA HIS A 133 19.17 22.97 -24.12
C HIS A 133 20.12 21.77 -24.28
N VAL A 134 20.22 20.90 -23.26
CA VAL A 134 21.19 19.80 -23.21
C VAL A 134 21.03 18.82 -24.37
N HIS A 135 19.78 18.52 -24.76
CA HIS A 135 19.49 17.81 -26.00
C HIS A 135 19.44 18.78 -27.17
N GLY A 136 20.10 18.43 -28.28
CA GLY A 136 20.13 19.25 -29.48
C GLY A 136 21.32 20.20 -29.49
N ASP A 137 21.08 21.50 -29.31
CA ASP A 137 22.10 22.52 -29.56
C ASP A 137 23.22 22.51 -28.51
N GLY A 138 22.90 22.25 -27.24
CA GLY A 138 23.91 22.08 -26.19
C GLY A 138 24.82 20.88 -26.46
N GLN A 139 24.27 19.74 -26.88
CA GLN A 139 25.05 18.55 -27.25
C GLN A 139 25.99 18.82 -28.43
N LYS A 140 25.49 19.47 -29.49
CA LYS A 140 26.32 19.82 -30.67
C LYS A 140 27.47 20.73 -30.27
N GLU A 141 27.20 21.72 -29.42
CA GLU A 141 28.21 22.66 -28.95
C GLU A 141 29.25 21.98 -28.06
N ALA A 142 28.83 21.13 -27.11
CA ALA A 142 29.74 20.38 -26.26
C ALA A 142 30.66 19.47 -27.09
N LEU A 143 30.13 18.80 -28.12
CA LEU A 143 30.94 18.01 -29.06
C LEU A 143 31.92 18.87 -29.85
N ARG A 144 31.52 20.09 -30.26
CA ARG A 144 32.43 21.04 -30.94
C ARG A 144 33.58 21.45 -30.03
N ILE A 145 33.29 21.77 -28.77
CA ILE A 145 34.29 22.18 -27.77
C ILE A 145 35.26 21.03 -27.48
N LEU A 146 34.75 19.82 -27.28
CA LEU A 146 35.53 18.63 -26.97
C LEU A 146 36.20 17.97 -28.18
N ASN A 147 35.99 18.48 -29.40
CA ASN A 147 36.35 17.79 -30.65
C ASN A 147 37.82 17.35 -30.72
N HIS A 148 38.74 18.10 -30.09
CA HIS A 148 40.17 17.74 -30.06
C HIS A 148 40.50 16.52 -29.18
N ASP A 149 39.64 16.19 -28.22
CA ASP A 149 39.77 15.05 -27.30
C ASP A 149 38.90 13.85 -27.72
N VAL A 150 38.12 13.98 -28.79
CA VAL A 150 37.23 12.92 -29.29
C VAL A 150 37.99 11.90 -30.14
N ILE A 151 38.05 10.65 -29.66
CA ILE A 151 38.66 9.54 -30.41
C ILE A 151 37.74 9.00 -31.50
N HIS A 152 36.44 8.91 -31.18
CA HIS A 152 35.38 8.39 -32.03
C HIS A 152 34.03 8.97 -31.60
N ALA A 153 33.18 9.30 -32.59
CA ALA A 153 31.81 9.74 -32.37
C ALA A 153 30.87 9.00 -33.33
N ALA A 154 29.79 8.44 -32.80
CA ALA A 154 28.77 7.75 -33.58
C ALA A 154 27.39 7.99 -32.98
N LYS A 155 26.35 7.83 -33.82
CA LYS A 155 24.96 7.88 -33.38
C LYS A 155 24.60 6.55 -32.70
N HIS A 156 24.16 6.63 -31.45
CA HIS A 156 23.69 5.48 -30.70
C HIS A 156 22.15 5.45 -30.68
N ILE A 157 21.55 4.30 -30.98
CA ILE A 157 20.09 4.09 -30.95
C ILE A 157 19.80 3.04 -29.90
N HIS A 158 19.03 3.42 -28.89
CA HIS A 158 18.65 2.55 -27.78
C HIS A 158 17.29 2.96 -27.21
N SER A 159 16.78 2.16 -26.27
CA SER A 159 15.64 2.57 -25.45
C SER A 159 16.08 3.67 -24.49
N TYR A 160 15.31 4.74 -24.41
CA TYR A 160 15.56 5.89 -23.55
C TYR A 160 14.25 6.32 -22.87
N PRO A 161 14.25 6.83 -21.63
CA PRO A 161 13.02 7.26 -20.98
C PRO A 161 12.44 8.53 -21.62
N TYR A 162 11.13 8.51 -21.84
CA TYR A 162 10.36 9.65 -22.35
C TYR A 162 9.26 10.00 -21.37
N ASP A 163 8.99 11.29 -21.23
CA ASP A 163 7.84 11.76 -20.48
C ASP A 163 6.57 11.24 -21.17
N TRP A 164 5.73 10.54 -20.42
CA TRP A 164 4.58 9.82 -20.95
C TRP A 164 3.50 10.74 -21.52
N ARG A 165 3.47 12.02 -21.15
CA ARG A 165 2.47 13.00 -21.58
C ARG A 165 2.94 13.79 -22.79
N THR A 166 4.12 14.40 -22.70
CA THR A 166 4.72 15.26 -23.73
C THR A 166 5.49 14.48 -24.79
N LYS A 167 5.83 13.22 -24.51
CA LYS A 167 6.67 12.35 -25.38
C LYS A 167 8.03 12.98 -25.70
N LYS A 168 8.56 13.80 -24.80
CA LYS A 168 9.92 14.37 -24.87
C LYS A 168 10.90 13.53 -24.03
N PRO A 169 12.19 13.47 -24.40
CA PRO A 169 13.19 12.76 -23.61
C PRO A 169 13.36 13.42 -22.25
N VAL A 170 13.55 12.61 -21.20
CA VAL A 170 13.82 13.11 -19.85
C VAL A 170 15.32 13.14 -19.55
N ILE A 171 15.72 13.97 -18.59
CA ILE A 171 17.09 14.00 -18.09
C ILE A 171 17.08 13.72 -16.59
N ILE A 172 18.12 13.05 -16.11
CA ILE A 172 18.37 12.91 -14.68
C ILE A 172 19.14 14.15 -14.23
N ARG A 173 18.65 14.79 -13.18
CA ARG A 173 19.26 15.99 -12.61
C ARG A 173 19.09 15.96 -11.10
N SER A 174 20.13 16.32 -10.37
CA SER A 174 20.01 16.64 -8.95
C SER A 174 19.15 17.90 -8.78
N SER A 175 18.44 17.94 -7.67
CA SER A 175 17.62 19.08 -7.27
C SER A 175 17.69 19.22 -5.77
N GLU A 176 17.59 20.44 -5.29
CA GLU A 176 17.42 20.71 -3.87
C GLU A 176 16.06 20.16 -3.42
N GLN A 177 16.06 19.46 -2.28
CA GLN A 177 14.89 18.78 -1.74
C GLN A 177 14.96 18.81 -0.21
N TRP A 178 13.80 18.77 0.43
CA TRP A 178 13.64 18.65 1.86
C TRP A 178 13.69 17.18 2.27
N PHE A 179 14.53 16.86 3.24
CA PHE A 179 14.65 15.52 3.80
C PHE A 179 14.39 15.54 5.30
N ILE A 180 13.78 14.47 5.80
CA ILE A 180 13.80 14.10 7.21
C ILE A 180 14.87 13.03 7.37
N ASP A 181 15.82 13.25 8.30
CA ASP A 181 16.69 12.19 8.78
C ASP A 181 15.87 11.22 9.63
N VAL A 182 15.77 9.99 9.16
CA VAL A 182 14.98 8.93 9.79
C VAL A 182 15.84 7.78 10.27
N ASP A 183 17.17 7.89 10.24
CA ASP A 183 18.06 6.80 10.65
C ASP A 183 17.86 6.45 12.14
N GLU A 184 18.01 7.44 13.02
CA GLU A 184 17.80 7.26 14.46
C GLU A 184 16.35 6.92 14.82
N VAL A 185 15.39 7.48 14.09
CA VAL A 185 13.96 7.15 14.26
C VAL A 185 13.69 5.71 13.85
N GLY A 186 14.27 5.26 12.74
CA GLY A 186 14.15 3.91 12.20
C GLY A 186 14.76 2.86 13.13
N LYS A 187 15.93 3.15 13.72
CA LYS A 187 16.56 2.29 14.75
C LYS A 187 15.68 2.18 16.00
N ARG A 188 15.13 3.30 16.51
CA ARG A 188 14.19 3.28 17.64
C ARG A 188 12.93 2.47 17.31
N ALA A 189 12.34 2.70 16.14
CA ALA A 189 11.18 1.94 15.68
C ALA A 189 11.48 0.44 15.58
N ALA A 190 12.64 0.06 15.03
CA ALA A 190 13.08 -1.32 14.90
C ALA A 190 13.21 -2.05 16.24
N ALA A 191 13.58 -1.34 17.31
CA ALA A 191 13.65 -1.89 18.66
C ALA A 191 12.26 -2.18 19.27
N MET A 192 11.21 -1.50 18.80
CA MET A 192 9.84 -1.62 19.31
C MET A 192 8.97 -2.56 18.47
N ILE A 193 9.36 -2.89 17.23
CA ILE A 193 8.55 -3.72 16.31
C ILE A 193 8.21 -5.11 16.89
N ASP A 194 9.04 -5.65 17.77
CA ASP A 194 8.80 -6.97 18.36
C ASP A 194 7.53 -6.99 19.25
N GLU A 195 7.04 -5.82 19.67
CA GLU A 195 5.77 -5.62 20.40
C GLU A 195 4.52 -5.62 19.48
N ILE A 196 4.71 -5.54 18.15
CA ILE A 196 3.62 -5.46 17.18
C ILE A 196 3.34 -6.84 16.61
N ALA A 197 2.10 -7.31 16.65
CA ALA A 197 1.72 -8.51 15.91
C ALA A 197 1.58 -8.17 14.41
N VAL A 198 2.45 -8.69 13.54
CA VAL A 198 2.38 -8.44 12.08
C VAL A 198 2.15 -9.75 11.35
N SER A 199 0.94 -9.93 10.81
CA SER A 199 0.51 -11.23 10.28
C SER A 199 -0.13 -11.16 8.91
N ALA A 200 0.15 -12.17 8.09
CA ALA A 200 -0.63 -12.52 6.91
C ALA A 200 -1.08 -13.98 7.03
N GLY A 201 -2.30 -14.20 7.54
CA GLY A 201 -2.71 -15.51 8.04
C GLY A 201 -1.77 -15.97 9.16
N ASP A 202 -1.25 -17.20 9.05
CA ASP A 202 -0.31 -17.77 10.04
C ASP A 202 1.16 -17.30 9.86
N SER A 203 1.45 -16.44 8.88
CA SER A 203 2.82 -15.96 8.62
C SER A 203 3.16 -14.72 9.43
N ASP A 204 4.28 -14.74 10.16
CA ASP A 204 4.85 -13.57 10.86
C ASP A 204 5.73 -12.74 9.90
N LEU A 205 5.37 -11.46 9.71
CA LEU A 205 6.05 -10.54 8.80
C LEU A 205 6.79 -9.39 9.52
N ARG A 206 7.00 -9.48 10.84
CA ARG A 206 7.75 -8.46 11.60
C ARG A 206 9.14 -8.19 11.04
N GLY A 207 9.85 -9.24 10.62
CA GLY A 207 11.19 -9.13 10.03
C GLY A 207 11.23 -8.27 8.76
N ALA A 208 10.18 -8.30 7.95
CA ALA A 208 10.07 -7.48 6.75
C ALA A 208 9.92 -6.00 7.10
N LEU A 209 9.05 -5.66 8.06
CA LEU A 209 8.89 -4.27 8.54
C LEU A 209 10.19 -3.76 9.17
N LYS A 210 10.83 -4.58 10.00
CA LYS A 210 12.10 -4.25 10.69
C LYS A 210 13.20 -3.90 9.70
N SER A 211 13.40 -4.75 8.68
CA SER A 211 14.40 -4.51 7.62
C SER A 211 14.16 -3.19 6.87
N LEU A 212 12.90 -2.88 6.54
CA LEU A 212 12.54 -1.67 5.79
C LEU A 212 12.77 -0.38 6.57
N VAL A 213 12.54 -0.39 7.89
CA VAL A 213 12.80 0.81 8.72
C VAL A 213 14.28 0.98 9.04
N THR A 214 15.06 -0.10 9.14
CA THR A 214 16.50 -0.02 9.44
C THR A 214 17.38 0.38 8.26
N THR A 215 16.91 0.19 7.03
CA THR A 215 17.70 0.44 5.81
C THR A 215 17.47 1.84 5.24
N ARG A 216 16.51 2.60 5.79
CA ARG A 216 16.14 3.92 5.29
C ARG A 216 16.82 4.99 6.14
N ASN A 217 17.81 5.67 5.56
CA ASN A 217 18.54 6.73 6.27
C ASN A 217 17.83 8.08 6.18
N SER A 218 17.28 8.41 5.01
CA SER A 218 16.61 9.69 4.77
C SER A 218 15.26 9.51 4.08
N TRP A 219 14.35 10.45 4.32
CA TRP A 219 13.06 10.53 3.66
C TRP A 219 12.93 11.87 2.96
N CYS A 220 12.95 11.87 1.62
CA CYS A 220 12.62 13.04 0.80
C CYS A 220 11.13 13.38 0.92
N ILE A 221 10.81 14.48 1.61
CA ILE A 221 9.44 14.90 1.91
C ILE A 221 8.92 15.99 0.98
N SER A 222 9.76 16.64 0.19
CA SER A 222 9.31 17.68 -0.75
C SER A 222 8.85 17.11 -2.08
N ARG A 223 7.85 17.75 -2.68
CA ARG A 223 7.38 17.50 -4.03
C ARG A 223 7.14 18.85 -4.73
N GLN A 224 7.67 19.00 -5.93
CA GLN A 224 7.44 20.18 -6.79
C GLN A 224 6.09 20.02 -7.51
N ARG A 225 5.00 20.13 -6.76
CA ARG A 225 3.61 19.94 -7.20
C ARG A 225 2.74 21.03 -6.59
N VAL A 226 1.55 21.22 -7.14
CA VAL A 226 0.65 22.33 -6.77
C VAL A 226 -0.46 21.96 -5.81
N TRP A 227 -0.70 20.66 -5.55
CA TRP A 227 -1.80 20.19 -4.70
C TRP A 227 -1.29 19.26 -3.59
N GLY A 228 -1.32 19.77 -2.35
CA GLY A 228 -1.01 19.06 -1.11
C GLY A 228 -0.60 20.03 0.00
N THR A 229 -0.23 19.51 1.17
CA THR A 229 0.17 20.33 2.32
C THR A 229 1.47 21.09 2.01
N PRO A 230 1.52 22.44 2.12
CA PRO A 230 2.75 23.19 1.84
C PRO A 230 3.83 22.92 2.90
N ILE A 231 5.11 23.05 2.53
CA ILE A 231 6.23 23.09 3.48
C ILE A 231 6.53 24.54 3.83
N PRO A 232 6.21 25.04 5.04
CA PRO A 232 6.46 26.42 5.42
C PRO A 232 7.96 26.71 5.51
N GLY A 233 8.44 27.51 4.57
CA GLY A 233 9.82 27.95 4.48
C GLY A 233 9.93 29.17 3.60
N LEU A 234 10.89 30.03 3.87
CA LEU A 234 11.24 31.18 3.05
C LEU A 234 12.56 30.90 2.34
N VAL A 235 12.69 31.36 1.11
CA VAL A 235 13.90 31.21 0.30
C VAL A 235 14.34 32.56 -0.24
N ASP A 236 15.65 32.78 -0.30
CA ASP A 236 16.24 33.95 -0.95
C ASP A 236 16.74 33.66 -2.37
N GLY A 237 17.06 34.72 -3.12
CA GLY A 237 17.60 34.60 -4.48
C GLY A 237 19.02 34.00 -4.58
N ASN A 238 19.69 33.78 -3.46
CA ASN A 238 21.04 33.23 -3.36
C ASN A 238 21.05 31.76 -2.91
N GLY A 239 19.89 31.12 -2.73
CA GLY A 239 19.75 29.73 -2.30
C GLY A 239 19.69 29.54 -0.78
N GLY A 240 19.66 30.61 0.01
CA GLY A 240 19.38 30.55 1.44
C GLY A 240 17.95 30.10 1.70
N THR A 241 17.78 29.16 2.63
CA THR A 241 16.48 28.60 3.03
C THR A 241 16.28 28.77 4.52
N TYR A 242 15.15 29.36 4.91
CA TYR A 242 14.83 29.74 6.27
C TYR A 242 13.51 29.09 6.70
N THR A 243 13.55 28.25 7.73
CA THR A 243 12.36 27.69 8.36
C THR A 243 12.56 27.61 9.86
N SER A 244 11.47 27.60 10.62
CA SER A 244 11.51 27.50 12.07
C SER A 244 10.21 26.93 12.60
N ARG A 245 10.26 26.37 13.82
CA ARG A 245 9.05 25.90 14.51
C ARG A 245 7.99 27.01 14.62
N LYS A 246 8.39 28.24 14.94
CA LYS A 246 7.46 29.37 15.08
C LYS A 246 6.80 29.75 13.76
N LEU A 247 7.52 29.73 12.65
CA LEU A 247 6.91 29.91 11.33
C LEU A 247 5.85 28.84 11.06
N ILE A 248 6.19 27.57 11.31
CA ILE A 248 5.27 26.44 11.08
C ILE A 248 4.03 26.55 11.99
N GLU A 249 4.21 26.83 13.28
CA GLU A 249 3.12 27.05 14.24
C GLU A 249 2.23 28.23 13.83
N HIS A 250 2.83 29.34 13.39
CA HIS A 250 2.09 30.52 12.95
C HIS A 250 1.22 30.21 11.72
N VAL A 251 1.78 29.56 10.70
CA VAL A 251 1.02 29.13 9.51
C VAL A 251 -0.08 28.15 9.90
N ALA A 252 0.20 27.18 10.78
CA ALA A 252 -0.81 26.23 11.25
C ALA A 252 -1.96 26.91 12.02
N ASN A 253 -1.67 27.96 12.79
CA ASN A 253 -2.70 28.74 13.50
C ASN A 253 -3.55 29.55 12.52
N LEU A 254 -2.92 30.21 11.54
CA LEU A 254 -3.65 30.92 10.48
C LEU A 254 -4.57 29.99 9.68
N THR A 255 -4.11 28.77 9.34
CA THR A 255 -4.93 27.75 8.69
C THR A 255 -6.15 27.40 9.53
N ARG A 256 -5.97 27.25 10.85
CA ARG A 256 -7.05 26.90 11.79
C ARG A 256 -8.06 28.04 11.95
N GLU A 257 -7.58 29.27 12.11
CA GLU A 257 -8.41 30.46 12.34
C GLU A 257 -9.21 30.84 11.08
N SER A 258 -8.58 30.78 9.92
CA SER A 258 -9.23 31.07 8.62
C SER A 258 -10.14 29.94 8.13
N GLY A 259 -9.92 28.71 8.60
CA GLY A 259 -10.54 27.51 8.04
C GLY A 259 -10.10 27.21 6.60
N ASN A 260 -9.02 27.83 6.13
CA ASN A 260 -8.54 27.74 4.75
C ASN A 260 -7.17 27.04 4.69
N THR A 261 -7.10 25.88 4.02
CA THR A 261 -5.86 25.12 3.81
C THR A 261 -4.88 25.80 2.86
N ASP A 262 -5.36 26.74 2.04
CA ASP A 262 -4.55 27.47 1.05
C ASP A 262 -3.95 28.77 1.60
N ILE A 263 -4.05 29.02 2.91
CA ILE A 263 -3.60 30.28 3.52
C ILE A 263 -2.13 30.58 3.20
N TRP A 264 -1.26 29.56 3.16
CA TRP A 264 0.15 29.71 2.80
C TRP A 264 0.33 30.36 1.42
N TRP A 265 -0.54 30.04 0.47
CA TRP A 265 -0.46 30.57 -0.90
C TRP A 265 -0.98 32.01 -0.97
N GLN A 266 -1.91 32.38 -0.09
CA GLN A 266 -2.61 33.67 -0.09
C GLN A 266 -1.90 34.75 0.73
N ILE A 267 -1.24 34.37 1.84
CA ILE A 267 -0.56 35.32 2.72
C ILE A 267 0.76 35.82 2.12
N ASP A 268 1.05 37.12 2.25
CA ASP A 268 2.30 37.71 1.78
C ASP A 268 3.46 37.48 2.78
N VAL A 269 4.70 37.53 2.27
CA VAL A 269 5.89 37.33 3.11
C VAL A 269 6.02 38.41 4.17
N GLU A 270 5.66 39.65 3.82
CA GLU A 270 5.66 40.81 4.70
C GLU A 270 4.70 40.62 5.89
N GLU A 271 3.55 39.99 5.66
CA GLU A 271 2.56 39.70 6.72
C GLU A 271 3.07 38.61 7.66
N ILE A 272 3.70 37.55 7.12
CA ILE A 272 4.37 36.52 7.92
C ILE A 272 5.46 37.15 8.81
N LEU A 273 6.28 38.04 8.24
CA LEU A 273 7.40 38.67 8.92
C LEU A 273 6.99 39.82 9.87
N ALA A 274 5.74 40.30 9.78
CA ALA A 274 5.19 41.24 10.75
C ALA A 274 5.04 40.60 12.15
N ASN A 275 4.94 39.27 12.21
CA ASN A 275 5.05 38.53 13.46
C ASN A 275 6.50 38.52 13.96
N GLU A 276 6.77 39.29 15.02
CA GLU A 276 8.12 39.47 15.56
C GLU A 276 8.76 38.17 16.06
N ASP A 277 7.96 37.25 16.60
CA ASP A 277 8.44 35.94 17.07
C ASP A 277 8.90 35.06 15.91
N VAL A 278 8.14 35.07 14.80
CA VAL A 278 8.51 34.38 13.56
C VAL A 278 9.78 34.99 12.97
N ARG A 279 9.84 36.33 12.88
CA ARG A 279 11.02 37.01 12.34
C ARG A 279 12.29 36.66 13.12
N LYS A 280 12.24 36.71 14.45
CA LYS A 280 13.38 36.38 15.32
C LYS A 280 13.78 34.91 15.23
N SER A 281 12.83 34.00 15.02
CA SER A 281 13.11 32.57 14.98
C SER A 281 13.73 32.08 13.67
N LEU A 282 13.71 32.89 12.61
CA LEU A 282 14.31 32.57 11.32
C LEU A 282 15.83 32.80 11.27
N GLY A 283 16.41 33.36 12.33
CA GLY A 283 17.84 33.65 12.43
C GLY A 283 18.24 34.93 11.70
N ASP A 284 19.54 35.07 11.45
CA ASP A 284 20.11 36.25 10.78
C ASP A 284 19.81 36.20 9.27
N ILE A 285 18.75 36.89 8.87
CA ILE A 285 18.44 37.13 7.46
C ILE A 285 19.32 38.29 6.99
N PRO A 286 20.15 38.13 5.93
CA PRO A 286 21.02 39.22 5.49
C PRO A 286 20.23 40.46 5.07
N GLU A 287 20.72 41.64 5.46
CA GLU A 287 20.07 42.91 5.13
C GLU A 287 19.98 43.12 3.61
N GLY A 288 18.84 43.65 3.15
CA GLY A 288 18.60 43.98 1.75
C GLY A 288 18.26 42.80 0.84
N ILE A 289 18.07 41.59 1.39
CA ILE A 289 17.63 40.41 0.63
C ILE A 289 16.10 40.34 0.58
N THR A 290 15.56 40.07 -0.62
CA THR A 290 14.13 39.74 -0.79
C THR A 290 13.90 38.26 -0.56
N LEU A 291 12.98 37.94 0.35
CA LEU A 291 12.54 36.58 0.61
C LEU A 291 11.29 36.24 -0.18
N THR A 292 11.17 34.98 -0.60
CA THR A 292 9.99 34.42 -1.27
C THR A 292 9.54 33.14 -0.56
N LYS A 293 8.27 32.76 -0.71
CA LYS A 293 7.75 31.53 -0.11
C LYS A 293 8.28 30.31 -0.84
N ASN A 294 8.69 29.28 -0.09
CA ASN A 294 8.92 27.95 -0.62
C ASN A 294 7.66 27.43 -1.34
N SER A 295 7.84 26.82 -2.50
CA SER A 295 6.75 26.31 -3.34
C SER A 295 6.57 24.78 -3.28
N ASP A 296 7.45 24.08 -2.55
CA ASP A 296 7.32 22.65 -2.36
C ASP A 296 6.16 22.29 -1.43
N ILE A 297 5.49 21.19 -1.76
CA ILE A 297 4.50 20.53 -0.89
C ILE A 297 5.07 19.25 -0.27
N MET A 298 4.43 18.77 0.78
CA MET A 298 4.78 17.55 1.50
C MET A 298 4.42 16.29 0.68
N ASP A 299 5.19 15.23 0.92
CA ASP A 299 4.94 13.89 0.41
C ASP A 299 3.63 13.34 0.97
N VAL A 300 2.79 12.74 0.12
CA VAL A 300 1.49 12.19 0.53
C VAL A 300 1.61 11.05 1.56
N TRP A 301 2.75 10.36 1.59
CA TRP A 301 3.04 9.37 2.63
C TRP A 301 3.26 10.00 4.00
N LEU A 302 3.69 11.26 4.07
CA LEU A 302 3.80 12.01 5.32
C LEU A 302 2.41 12.42 5.80
N ASP A 303 1.55 12.93 4.92
CA ASP A 303 0.15 13.27 5.24
C ASP A 303 -0.59 12.05 5.81
N SER A 304 -0.58 10.93 5.07
CA SER A 304 -1.20 9.68 5.53
C SER A 304 -0.48 9.08 6.73
N GLY A 305 0.83 9.25 6.84
CA GLY A 305 1.63 8.82 7.99
C GLY A 305 1.22 9.51 9.28
N LEU A 306 0.70 10.74 9.22
CA LEU A 306 0.21 11.48 10.38
C LEU A 306 -1.21 11.11 10.79
N ALA A 307 -1.87 10.15 10.12
CA ALA A 307 -3.26 9.77 10.40
C ALA A 307 -3.47 9.27 11.84
N TRP A 308 -2.46 8.67 12.49
CA TRP A 308 -2.54 8.27 13.89
C TRP A 308 -2.83 9.45 14.84
N HIS A 309 -2.45 10.67 14.46
CA HIS A 309 -2.70 11.90 15.20
C HIS A 309 -3.85 12.71 14.59
N ALA A 310 -3.78 12.94 13.27
CA ALA A 310 -4.64 13.89 12.56
C ALA A 310 -6.08 13.40 12.36
N ALA A 311 -6.32 12.08 12.34
CA ALA A 311 -7.65 11.52 12.16
C ALA A 311 -8.48 11.49 13.46
N LYS A 312 -7.92 11.95 14.58
CA LYS A 312 -8.51 11.87 15.91
C LYS A 312 -9.02 13.24 16.37
N LEU A 313 -10.22 13.27 16.94
CA LEU A 313 -10.97 14.50 17.22
C LEU A 313 -10.54 15.17 18.54
N ASN A 314 -9.98 14.40 19.47
CA ASN A 314 -9.58 14.89 20.80
C ASN A 314 -8.28 14.23 21.28
N ASP A 315 -7.68 14.79 22.34
CA ASP A 315 -6.38 14.33 22.85
C ASP A 315 -6.42 12.91 23.42
N MET A 316 -7.53 12.50 24.04
CA MET A 316 -7.72 11.11 24.52
C MET A 316 -7.63 10.11 23.36
N GLU A 317 -8.25 10.42 22.22
CA GLU A 317 -8.18 9.59 21.02
C GLU A 317 -6.80 9.59 20.36
N ARG A 318 -6.06 10.70 20.44
CA ARG A 318 -4.68 10.82 19.91
C ARG A 318 -3.68 10.00 20.71
N GLU A 319 -3.92 9.82 22.01
CA GLU A 319 -3.11 8.96 22.86
C GLU A 319 -3.41 7.47 22.66
N HIS A 320 -4.57 7.13 22.07
CA HIS A 320 -4.97 5.75 21.85
C HIS A 320 -4.23 5.13 20.66
N VAL A 321 -3.42 4.11 20.96
CA VAL A 321 -2.75 3.27 19.96
C VAL A 321 -3.78 2.39 19.26
N ALA A 322 -3.83 2.42 17.93
CA ALA A 322 -4.78 1.62 17.17
C ALA A 322 -4.60 0.12 17.43
N ASP A 323 -5.68 -0.59 17.74
CA ASP A 323 -5.60 -2.03 18.00
C ASP A 323 -5.17 -2.82 16.76
N VAL A 324 -5.67 -2.43 15.58
CA VAL A 324 -5.42 -3.11 14.31
C VAL A 324 -5.30 -2.11 13.17
N VAL A 325 -4.35 -2.35 12.27
CA VAL A 325 -4.29 -1.76 10.93
C VAL A 325 -4.33 -2.89 9.91
N LEU A 326 -5.13 -2.77 8.86
CA LEU A 326 -5.31 -3.79 7.84
C LEU A 326 -5.18 -3.19 6.45
N GLU A 327 -4.18 -3.60 5.68
CA GLU A 327 -3.98 -3.14 4.30
C GLU A 327 -3.21 -4.18 3.46
N GLY A 328 -3.02 -3.86 2.18
CA GLY A 328 -2.26 -4.66 1.22
C GLY A 328 -0.76 -4.78 1.55
N VAL A 329 -0.14 -5.85 1.05
CA VAL A 329 1.30 -6.15 1.20
C VAL A 329 2.22 -5.05 0.66
N ASP A 330 1.75 -4.21 -0.26
CA ASP A 330 2.47 -3.05 -0.74
C ASP A 330 2.67 -1.96 0.32
N GLN A 331 1.80 -1.90 1.34
CA GLN A 331 1.85 -0.88 2.38
C GLN A 331 3.02 -1.00 3.35
N PHE A 332 3.79 -2.10 3.30
CA PHE A 332 5.09 -2.18 3.96
C PHE A 332 6.05 -1.06 3.53
N ARG A 333 5.99 -0.64 2.25
CA ARG A 333 6.79 0.47 1.71
C ARG A 333 6.03 1.80 1.67
N GLY A 334 4.79 1.82 2.15
CA GLY A 334 3.90 2.96 2.16
C GLY A 334 3.41 3.24 3.58
N TRP A 335 2.13 3.00 3.82
CA TRP A 335 1.44 3.49 5.01
C TRP A 335 1.89 2.87 6.33
N PHE A 336 2.20 1.57 6.37
CA PHE A 336 2.67 0.93 7.62
C PHE A 336 3.96 1.58 8.13
N GLN A 337 4.90 1.83 7.20
CA GLN A 337 6.17 2.46 7.52
C GLN A 337 5.98 3.94 7.87
N SER A 338 5.15 4.69 7.13
CA SER A 338 4.97 6.11 7.40
C SER A 338 4.27 6.39 8.73
N LEU A 339 3.25 5.60 9.09
CA LEU A 339 2.61 5.65 10.42
C LEU A 339 3.65 5.41 11.53
N LEU A 340 4.48 4.36 11.38
CA LEU A 340 5.46 3.97 12.39
C LEU A 340 6.54 5.04 12.58
N LEU A 341 7.16 5.48 11.49
CA LEU A 341 8.25 6.46 11.56
C LEU A 341 7.76 7.79 12.12
N THR A 342 6.62 8.31 11.67
CA THR A 342 6.09 9.59 12.16
C THR A 342 5.67 9.52 13.63
N SER A 343 5.03 8.43 14.06
CA SER A 343 4.66 8.24 15.47
C SER A 343 5.88 8.15 16.37
N VAL A 344 6.89 7.36 15.99
CA VAL A 344 8.13 7.23 16.79
C VAL A 344 8.93 8.54 16.79
N ALA A 345 8.91 9.29 15.68
CA ALA A 345 9.54 10.60 15.60
C ALA A 345 8.91 11.61 16.56
N VAL A 346 7.57 11.70 16.59
CA VAL A 346 6.84 12.73 17.33
C VAL A 346 6.67 12.39 18.81
N GLN A 347 6.34 11.13 19.13
CA GLN A 347 5.94 10.72 20.48
C GLN A 347 6.73 9.54 21.05
N ASN A 348 7.65 8.95 20.28
CA ASN A 348 8.40 7.75 20.69
C ASN A 348 7.48 6.58 21.11
N ARG A 349 6.37 6.39 20.38
CA ARG A 349 5.36 5.35 20.63
C ARG A 349 4.98 4.63 19.34
N LEU A 350 4.52 3.39 19.46
CA LEU A 350 3.95 2.63 18.36
C LEU A 350 2.56 3.18 17.99
N PRO A 351 2.24 3.34 16.70
CA PRO A 351 0.92 3.81 16.26
C PRO A 351 -0.14 2.70 16.22
N TYR A 352 0.28 1.44 16.28
CA TYR A 352 -0.61 0.28 16.20
C TYR A 352 -0.09 -0.92 17.01
N LYS A 353 -1.00 -1.76 17.50
CA LYS A 353 -0.69 -3.02 18.21
C LYS A 353 -0.59 -4.22 17.27
N ARG A 354 -1.37 -4.22 16.18
CA ARG A 354 -1.39 -5.31 15.20
C ARG A 354 -1.50 -4.78 13.77
N ILE A 355 -0.80 -5.42 12.84
CA ILE A 355 -0.95 -5.25 11.40
C ILE A 355 -1.46 -6.57 10.79
N ILE A 356 -2.51 -6.49 10.00
CA ILE A 356 -3.03 -7.58 9.18
C ILE A 356 -2.76 -7.26 7.73
N VAL A 357 -2.11 -8.19 7.04
CA VAL A 357 -1.67 -8.00 5.65
C VAL A 357 -2.44 -8.94 4.74
N HIS A 358 -3.06 -8.39 3.72
CA HIS A 358 -3.59 -9.16 2.60
C HIS A 358 -2.76 -8.93 1.33
N GLY A 359 -2.76 -9.87 0.39
CA GLY A 359 -2.11 -9.64 -0.89
C GLY A 359 -3.03 -8.99 -1.93
N PHE A 360 -2.57 -9.00 -3.18
CA PHE A 360 -3.24 -8.32 -4.29
C PHE A 360 -4.41 -9.13 -4.85
N CYS A 361 -5.47 -8.43 -5.25
CA CYS A 361 -6.51 -9.02 -6.08
C CYS A 361 -6.03 -9.14 -7.54
N ILE A 362 -6.17 -10.33 -8.12
CA ILE A 362 -5.77 -10.65 -9.51
C ILE A 362 -6.94 -11.32 -10.24
N ASP A 363 -6.87 -11.38 -11.57
CA ASP A 363 -7.87 -12.11 -12.34
C ASP A 363 -7.75 -13.65 -12.15
N GLU A 364 -8.75 -14.40 -12.62
CA GLU A 364 -8.78 -15.86 -12.53
C GLU A 364 -7.67 -16.57 -13.35
N HIS A 365 -6.96 -15.83 -14.20
CA HIS A 365 -5.86 -16.31 -15.05
C HIS A 365 -4.46 -15.97 -14.48
N ASN A 366 -4.38 -15.40 -13.27
CA ASN A 366 -3.14 -14.93 -12.63
C ASN A 366 -2.49 -13.70 -13.27
N ASN A 367 -3.27 -12.85 -13.95
CA ASN A 367 -2.77 -11.57 -14.40
C ASN A 367 -3.17 -10.45 -13.44
N LYS A 368 -2.28 -9.47 -13.31
CA LYS A 368 -2.60 -8.20 -12.67
C LYS A 368 -3.74 -7.52 -13.43
N MET A 369 -4.75 -7.06 -12.71
CA MET A 369 -5.88 -6.35 -13.31
C MET A 369 -5.44 -4.97 -13.81
N SER A 370 -5.81 -4.63 -15.06
CA SER A 370 -5.59 -3.29 -15.62
C SER A 370 -6.66 -2.91 -16.65
N LYS A 371 -7.01 -1.62 -16.68
CA LYS A 371 -8.02 -1.10 -17.61
C LYS A 371 -7.62 -1.31 -19.09
N SER A 372 -6.33 -1.29 -19.41
CA SER A 372 -5.82 -1.50 -20.77
C SER A 372 -5.94 -2.94 -21.25
N ILE A 373 -5.84 -3.92 -20.35
CA ILE A 373 -6.02 -5.35 -20.67
C ILE A 373 -7.52 -5.69 -20.73
N GLY A 374 -8.36 -4.93 -20.01
CA GLY A 374 -9.81 -5.14 -19.97
C GLY A 374 -10.24 -6.28 -19.04
N ASN A 375 -9.36 -6.73 -18.14
CA ASN A 375 -9.60 -7.80 -17.17
C ASN A 375 -9.98 -7.29 -15.77
N VAL A 376 -10.40 -6.02 -15.65
CA VAL A 376 -10.80 -5.43 -14.36
C VAL A 376 -12.18 -5.96 -13.97
N VAL A 377 -12.27 -6.51 -12.75
CA VAL A 377 -13.56 -6.84 -12.13
C VAL A 377 -13.96 -5.69 -11.20
N ASP A 378 -14.97 -4.91 -11.61
CA ASP A 378 -15.51 -3.81 -10.80
C ASP A 378 -16.38 -4.39 -9.66
N PRO A 379 -16.14 -4.00 -8.39
CA PRO A 379 -16.99 -4.42 -7.27
C PRO A 379 -18.47 -4.13 -7.48
N THR A 380 -18.80 -2.99 -8.11
CA THR A 380 -20.18 -2.57 -8.38
C THR A 380 -20.88 -3.59 -9.26
N MET A 381 -20.20 -4.04 -10.33
CA MET A 381 -20.72 -5.03 -11.28
C MET A 381 -21.05 -6.38 -10.62
N LEU A 382 -20.31 -6.77 -9.59
CA LEU A 382 -20.60 -7.98 -8.80
C LEU A 382 -21.81 -7.78 -7.87
N THR A 383 -21.95 -6.58 -7.32
CA THR A 383 -23.01 -6.27 -6.34
C THR A 383 -24.37 -5.95 -6.98
N ASP A 384 -24.41 -5.29 -8.14
CA ASP A 384 -25.63 -4.83 -8.80
C ASP A 384 -26.07 -5.71 -9.99
N GLY A 385 -25.19 -6.59 -10.50
CA GLY A 385 -25.48 -7.50 -11.61
C GLY A 385 -25.46 -6.84 -12.99
N SER A 386 -24.90 -5.64 -13.14
CA SER A 386 -24.87 -4.86 -14.39
C SER A 386 -24.10 -5.51 -15.55
N LEU A 387 -23.32 -6.56 -15.31
CA LEU A 387 -22.55 -7.29 -16.32
C LEU A 387 -23.13 -8.67 -16.68
N LYS A 388 -24.36 -8.77 -17.23
CA LYS A 388 -24.91 -10.05 -17.78
C LYS A 388 -24.69 -11.30 -16.88
N GLN A 389 -24.55 -11.09 -15.57
CA GLN A 389 -24.27 -12.08 -14.54
C GLN A 389 -25.22 -11.77 -13.39
N LYS A 390 -25.67 -12.83 -12.72
CA LYS A 390 -26.53 -12.69 -11.54
C LYS A 390 -25.76 -11.95 -10.45
N ALA A 391 -26.34 -10.87 -9.92
CA ALA A 391 -25.77 -10.14 -8.79
C ALA A 391 -25.60 -11.07 -7.59
N ILE A 392 -24.39 -11.15 -7.04
CA ILE A 392 -24.14 -11.88 -5.79
C ILE A 392 -24.44 -11.01 -4.55
N GLY A 393 -24.59 -9.70 -4.77
CA GLY A 393 -24.81 -8.70 -3.72
C GLY A 393 -23.57 -8.47 -2.84
N ALA A 394 -23.67 -7.48 -1.95
CA ALA A 394 -22.57 -7.11 -1.05
C ALA A 394 -22.14 -8.29 -0.14
N ASP A 395 -23.07 -9.10 0.33
CA ASP A 395 -22.76 -10.23 1.22
C ASP A 395 -22.05 -11.38 0.48
N GLY A 396 -22.39 -11.61 -0.79
CA GLY A 396 -21.65 -12.55 -1.64
C GLY A 396 -20.21 -12.09 -1.84
N LEU A 397 -20.00 -10.81 -2.12
CA LEU A 397 -18.65 -10.24 -2.24
C LEU A 397 -17.87 -10.33 -0.92
N ARG A 398 -18.49 -10.02 0.21
CA ARG A 398 -17.82 -10.14 1.53
C ARG A 398 -17.52 -11.60 1.89
N PHE A 399 -18.37 -12.54 1.50
CA PHE A 399 -18.10 -13.97 1.67
C PHE A 399 -16.91 -14.42 0.82
N TRP A 400 -16.78 -13.89 -0.41
CA TRP A 400 -15.57 -14.07 -1.22
C TRP A 400 -14.32 -13.50 -0.52
N VAL A 401 -14.39 -12.28 0.06
CA VAL A 401 -13.28 -11.69 0.83
C VAL A 401 -12.90 -12.59 2.01
N ALA A 402 -13.87 -13.09 2.77
CA ALA A 402 -13.62 -14.02 3.86
C ALA A 402 -12.89 -15.27 3.36
N LEU A 403 -13.36 -15.90 2.27
CA LEU A 403 -12.76 -17.11 1.72
C LEU A 403 -11.37 -16.93 1.09
N SER A 404 -11.14 -15.79 0.43
CA SER A 404 -10.03 -15.64 -0.52
C SER A 404 -9.13 -14.44 -0.26
N GLY A 405 -9.65 -13.39 0.38
CA GLY A 405 -9.01 -12.08 0.50
C GLY A 405 -8.25 -11.82 1.80
N SER A 406 -8.38 -12.68 2.81
CA SER A 406 -8.12 -12.27 4.21
C SER A 406 -6.93 -12.94 4.91
N GLU A 407 -6.37 -14.03 4.37
CA GLU A 407 -5.47 -14.91 5.15
C GLU A 407 -4.12 -15.22 4.47
N ASN A 408 -3.71 -14.50 3.44
CA ASN A 408 -2.34 -14.61 2.93
C ASN A 408 -1.85 -13.32 2.27
N ALA A 409 -0.53 -13.15 2.27
CA ALA A 409 0.16 -12.06 1.57
C ALA A 409 0.29 -12.34 0.06
N GLY A 410 -0.19 -13.49 -0.41
CA GLY A 410 -0.22 -13.88 -1.82
C GLY A 410 -1.47 -13.37 -2.53
N GLU A 411 -1.65 -13.81 -3.77
CA GLU A 411 -2.68 -13.23 -4.64
C GLU A 411 -4.06 -13.84 -4.42
N SER A 412 -5.09 -12.98 -4.36
CA SER A 412 -6.49 -13.34 -4.24
C SER A 412 -7.17 -13.27 -5.61
N LYS A 413 -7.59 -14.42 -6.12
CA LYS A 413 -8.21 -14.50 -7.45
C LYS A 413 -9.67 -14.05 -7.43
N ILE A 414 -10.05 -13.30 -8.46
CA ILE A 414 -11.45 -12.94 -8.74
C ILE A 414 -11.77 -13.13 -10.22
N GLY A 415 -12.96 -13.64 -10.50
CA GLY A 415 -13.42 -13.90 -11.86
C GLY A 415 -14.77 -14.62 -11.88
N PRO A 416 -15.39 -14.74 -13.06
CA PRO A 416 -16.73 -15.32 -13.20
C PRO A 416 -16.90 -16.68 -12.53
N ASN A 417 -15.94 -17.61 -12.71
CA ASN A 417 -16.05 -18.96 -12.17
C ASN A 417 -15.96 -18.98 -10.64
N ILE A 418 -15.11 -18.11 -10.08
CA ILE A 418 -14.90 -17.97 -8.65
C ILE A 418 -16.18 -17.42 -8.00
N ILE A 419 -16.76 -16.39 -8.62
CA ILE A 419 -17.99 -15.76 -8.14
C ILE A 419 -19.19 -16.70 -8.25
N GLU A 420 -19.29 -17.49 -9.32
CA GLU A 420 -20.35 -18.50 -9.45
C GLU A 420 -20.27 -19.56 -8.33
N ASN A 421 -19.06 -19.99 -7.97
CA ASN A 421 -18.86 -20.92 -6.85
C ASN A 421 -19.24 -20.28 -5.49
N VAL A 422 -18.94 -18.99 -5.31
CA VAL A 422 -19.35 -18.23 -4.12
C VAL A 422 -20.87 -18.12 -4.04
N ASP A 423 -21.56 -17.80 -5.14
CA ASP A 423 -23.03 -17.72 -5.18
C ASP A 423 -23.67 -19.06 -4.77
N LYS A 424 -23.16 -20.19 -5.31
CA LYS A 424 -23.63 -21.53 -4.94
C LYS A 424 -23.52 -21.80 -3.43
N GLN A 425 -22.40 -21.44 -2.82
CA GLN A 425 -22.21 -21.60 -1.37
C GLN A 425 -23.14 -20.70 -0.55
N VAL A 426 -23.31 -19.44 -0.96
CA VAL A 426 -24.23 -18.49 -0.31
C VAL A 426 -25.68 -18.98 -0.41
N ILE A 427 -26.11 -19.50 -1.56
CA ILE A 427 -27.45 -20.08 -1.73
C ILE A 427 -27.64 -21.29 -0.80
N ALA A 428 -26.64 -22.17 -0.70
CA ALA A 428 -26.70 -23.32 0.20
C ALA A 428 -26.87 -22.90 1.67
N LEU A 429 -26.12 -21.89 2.10
CA LEU A 429 -26.26 -21.30 3.44
C LEU A 429 -27.66 -20.70 3.65
N ARG A 430 -28.12 -19.87 2.71
CA ARG A 430 -29.46 -19.25 2.75
C ARG A 430 -30.59 -20.28 2.82
N ASN A 431 -30.48 -21.38 2.07
CA ASN A 431 -31.46 -22.47 2.13
C ASN A 431 -31.47 -23.17 3.49
N GLY A 432 -30.29 -23.39 4.09
CA GLY A 432 -30.17 -23.92 5.45
C GLY A 432 -30.86 -23.01 6.47
N PHE A 433 -30.60 -21.70 6.43
CA PHE A 433 -31.25 -20.72 7.30
C PHE A 433 -32.75 -20.62 7.06
N ARG A 434 -33.20 -20.58 5.81
CA ARG A 434 -34.62 -20.57 5.45
C ARG A 434 -35.35 -21.77 6.05
N PHE A 435 -34.75 -22.95 6.00
CA PHE A 435 -35.33 -24.15 6.62
C PHE A 435 -35.40 -24.04 8.15
N MET A 436 -34.35 -23.53 8.81
CA MET A 436 -34.38 -23.29 10.26
C MET A 436 -35.50 -22.32 10.67
N ILE A 437 -35.62 -21.18 9.97
CA ILE A 437 -36.63 -20.15 10.25
C ILE A 437 -38.04 -20.71 10.03
N GLY A 438 -38.26 -21.43 8.92
CA GLY A 438 -39.53 -22.08 8.65
C GLY A 438 -39.89 -23.12 9.71
N GLY A 439 -38.88 -23.82 10.25
CA GLY A 439 -39.03 -24.70 11.41
C GLY A 439 -39.53 -23.96 12.64
N CYS A 440 -38.97 -22.78 12.93
CA CYS A 440 -39.33 -21.96 14.10
C CYS A 440 -40.69 -21.25 14.00
N GLN A 441 -41.45 -21.41 12.91
CA GLN A 441 -42.73 -20.74 12.74
C GLN A 441 -43.71 -21.14 13.85
N GLY A 442 -44.15 -20.16 14.65
CA GLY A 442 -45.05 -20.37 15.80
C GLY A 442 -44.35 -20.62 17.14
N PHE A 443 -43.02 -20.60 17.17
CA PHE A 443 -42.25 -20.64 18.42
C PHE A 443 -42.25 -19.25 19.08
N THR A 444 -42.71 -19.17 20.33
CA THR A 444 -42.90 -17.89 21.05
C THR A 444 -41.81 -17.57 22.07
N GLY A 445 -40.74 -18.38 22.16
CA GLY A 445 -39.64 -18.21 23.12
C GLY A 445 -39.98 -18.47 24.60
N ASN A 446 -41.22 -18.23 24.99
CA ASN A 446 -41.75 -18.40 26.34
C ASN A 446 -42.48 -19.76 26.42
N GLY A 447 -41.95 -20.71 27.22
CA GLY A 447 -42.61 -22.01 27.38
C GLY A 447 -41.83 -23.10 28.14
N PHE A 448 -40.55 -22.91 28.45
CA PHE A 448 -39.78 -23.90 29.22
C PHE A 448 -39.76 -23.54 30.71
N SER A 449 -40.66 -24.13 31.49
CA SER A 449 -40.58 -24.10 32.96
C SER A 449 -39.52 -25.07 33.51
N GLU A 450 -39.17 -26.09 32.72
CA GLU A 450 -38.12 -27.09 32.99
C GLU A 450 -37.41 -27.48 31.69
N PHE A 451 -36.21 -28.07 31.80
CA PHE A 451 -35.43 -28.54 30.66
C PHE A 451 -36.18 -29.64 29.90
N PRO A 452 -36.44 -29.48 28.59
CA PRO A 452 -37.14 -30.51 27.84
C PRO A 452 -36.25 -31.75 27.67
N HIS A 453 -36.79 -32.94 27.88
CA HIS A 453 -36.05 -34.18 27.57
C HIS A 453 -35.74 -34.26 26.07
N LEU A 454 -34.49 -33.93 25.72
CA LEU A 454 -34.00 -33.91 24.34
C LEU A 454 -33.69 -35.33 23.86
N LYS A 455 -33.98 -35.60 22.59
CA LYS A 455 -33.52 -36.84 21.94
C LYS A 455 -32.00 -36.77 21.76
N THR A 456 -31.33 -37.91 21.71
CA THR A 456 -29.87 -38.00 21.55
C THR A 456 -29.35 -37.19 20.36
N LEU A 457 -30.08 -37.21 19.23
CA LEU A 457 -29.73 -36.44 18.03
C LEU A 457 -29.84 -34.92 18.23
N ASP A 458 -30.72 -34.47 19.12
CA ASP A 458 -30.92 -33.05 19.44
C ASP A 458 -29.81 -32.57 20.37
N VAL A 459 -29.42 -33.41 21.34
CA VAL A 459 -28.24 -33.18 22.19
C VAL A 459 -26.97 -33.10 21.34
N ASP A 460 -26.78 -34.04 20.41
CA ASP A 460 -25.62 -34.04 19.50
C ASP A 460 -25.58 -32.78 18.61
N MET A 461 -26.71 -32.33 18.07
CA MET A 461 -26.78 -31.08 17.31
C MET A 461 -26.41 -29.86 18.17
N LEU A 462 -26.91 -29.78 19.41
CA LEU A 462 -26.56 -28.68 20.33
C LEU A 462 -25.06 -28.69 20.69
N GLN A 463 -24.48 -29.87 20.92
CA GLN A 463 -23.03 -30.00 21.17
C GLN A 463 -22.21 -29.57 19.95
N ASN A 464 -22.60 -29.98 18.74
CA ASN A 464 -21.96 -29.55 17.50
C ASN A 464 -22.06 -28.03 17.30
N CYS A 465 -23.23 -27.44 17.62
CA CYS A 465 -23.43 -25.99 17.56
C CYS A 465 -22.52 -25.25 18.55
N HIS A 466 -22.46 -25.70 19.81
CA HIS A 466 -21.58 -25.12 20.82
C HIS A 466 -20.11 -25.20 20.40
N ALA A 467 -19.66 -26.36 19.90
CA ALA A 467 -18.30 -26.54 19.42
C ALA A 467 -17.98 -25.61 18.23
N PHE A 468 -18.90 -25.48 17.27
CA PHE A 468 -18.77 -24.56 16.15
C PHE A 468 -18.66 -23.09 16.60
N VAL A 469 -19.52 -22.64 17.51
CA VAL A 469 -19.50 -21.26 18.04
C VAL A 469 -18.19 -20.99 18.78
N LYS A 470 -17.78 -21.88 19.68
CA LYS A 470 -16.53 -21.76 20.43
C LYS A 470 -15.31 -21.67 19.50
N LYS A 471 -15.26 -22.52 18.46
CA LYS A 471 -14.20 -22.48 17.46
C LYS A 471 -14.22 -21.18 16.64
N SER A 472 -15.40 -20.72 16.26
CA SER A 472 -15.57 -19.50 15.46
C SER A 472 -15.12 -18.25 16.21
N ILE A 473 -15.43 -18.13 17.51
CA ILE A 473 -14.98 -17.02 18.35
C ILE A 473 -13.45 -16.96 18.37
N GLY A 474 -12.78 -18.07 18.67
CA GLY A 474 -11.31 -18.11 18.67
C GLY A 474 -10.69 -17.80 17.31
N ASN A 475 -11.33 -18.23 16.21
CA ASN A 475 -10.88 -17.88 14.87
C ASN A 475 -11.07 -16.37 14.58
N TYR A 476 -12.14 -15.73 15.04
CA TYR A 476 -12.34 -14.29 14.87
C TYR A 476 -11.33 -13.46 15.67
N GLU A 477 -11.02 -13.87 16.90
CA GLU A 477 -9.99 -13.23 17.73
C GLU A 477 -8.61 -13.25 17.05
N GLU A 478 -8.34 -14.29 16.26
CA GLU A 478 -7.11 -14.45 15.46
C GLU A 478 -7.26 -14.03 13.99
N PHE A 479 -8.36 -13.36 13.62
CA PHE A 479 -8.62 -12.87 12.26
C PHE A 479 -8.61 -13.95 11.16
N LYS A 480 -8.96 -15.20 11.52
CA LYS A 480 -9.05 -16.36 10.63
C LYS A 480 -10.41 -16.48 9.94
N PHE A 481 -10.75 -15.47 9.12
CA PHE A 481 -12.05 -15.35 8.46
C PHE A 481 -12.37 -16.46 7.44
N ARG A 482 -11.39 -16.95 6.69
CA ARG A 482 -11.57 -18.08 5.76
C ARG A 482 -11.88 -19.35 6.52
N THR A 483 -11.21 -19.55 7.65
CA THR A 483 -11.49 -20.70 8.52
C THR A 483 -12.93 -20.65 9.03
N VAL A 484 -13.40 -19.49 9.51
CA VAL A 484 -14.81 -19.31 9.93
C VAL A 484 -15.78 -19.57 8.78
N ALA A 485 -15.53 -19.01 7.59
CA ALA A 485 -16.41 -19.18 6.43
C ALA A 485 -16.53 -20.65 6.00
N ASN A 486 -15.42 -21.39 6.00
CA ASN A 486 -15.39 -22.81 5.69
C ASN A 486 -16.09 -23.65 6.79
N ASP A 487 -15.81 -23.36 8.06
CA ASP A 487 -16.42 -24.05 9.20
C ASP A 487 -17.94 -23.86 9.21
N LEU A 488 -18.44 -22.66 8.90
CA LEU A 488 -19.86 -22.38 8.80
C LEU A 488 -20.51 -23.20 7.68
N THR A 489 -19.88 -23.20 6.51
CA THR A 489 -20.38 -23.95 5.35
C THR A 489 -20.43 -25.44 5.66
N GLN A 490 -19.38 -25.98 6.29
CA GLN A 490 -19.33 -27.36 6.74
C GLN A 490 -20.39 -27.68 7.78
N PHE A 491 -20.59 -26.80 8.77
CA PHE A 491 -21.60 -26.98 9.82
C PHE A 491 -23.01 -27.06 9.22
N VAL A 492 -23.39 -26.12 8.34
CA VAL A 492 -24.72 -26.09 7.72
C VAL A 492 -24.95 -27.29 6.80
N GLN A 493 -23.97 -27.67 5.99
CA GLN A 493 -24.12 -28.76 5.03
C GLN A 493 -24.05 -30.15 5.68
N ARG A 494 -23.07 -30.38 6.55
CA ARG A 494 -22.79 -31.70 7.11
C ARG A 494 -23.57 -31.94 8.40
N ASN A 495 -23.37 -31.08 9.41
CA ASN A 495 -23.98 -31.28 10.72
C ASN A 495 -25.49 -31.02 10.65
N PHE A 496 -25.90 -29.87 10.11
CA PHE A 496 -27.31 -29.49 10.06
C PHE A 496 -28.09 -30.22 8.98
N SER A 497 -27.74 -30.06 7.70
CA SER A 497 -28.53 -30.62 6.61
C SER A 497 -28.44 -32.16 6.55
N ALA A 498 -27.25 -32.70 6.31
CA ALA A 498 -27.09 -34.15 6.06
C ALA A 498 -27.30 -35.03 7.31
N ASN A 499 -26.80 -34.61 8.47
CA ASN A 499 -26.86 -35.45 9.68
C ASN A 499 -28.10 -35.21 10.53
N TYR A 500 -28.61 -33.98 10.61
CA TYR A 500 -29.73 -33.67 11.49
C TYR A 500 -31.07 -33.63 10.76
N VAL A 501 -31.20 -32.82 9.71
CA VAL A 501 -32.45 -32.65 8.96
C VAL A 501 -32.82 -33.94 8.21
N HIS A 502 -31.89 -34.50 7.44
CA HIS A 502 -32.17 -35.69 6.62
C HIS A 502 -32.47 -36.93 7.47
N ARG A 503 -31.76 -37.14 8.57
CA ARG A 503 -31.96 -38.32 9.45
C ARG A 503 -33.22 -38.23 10.31
N LYS A 504 -33.72 -37.02 10.60
CA LYS A 504 -34.98 -36.86 11.35
C LYS A 504 -36.23 -37.18 10.55
N ASN A 505 -36.14 -37.31 9.23
CA ASN A 505 -37.23 -37.61 8.29
C ASN A 505 -38.53 -36.78 8.45
N CYS A 506 -38.57 -35.71 9.25
CA CYS A 506 -39.69 -34.76 9.37
C CYS A 506 -39.37 -33.62 10.35
N VAL A 507 -40.04 -32.49 10.07
CA VAL A 507 -40.52 -31.33 10.84
C VAL A 507 -40.95 -31.58 12.32
N SER A 508 -40.49 -32.62 13.01
CA SER A 508 -41.04 -33.06 14.30
C SER A 508 -40.51 -32.34 15.54
N PHE A 509 -39.42 -31.56 15.45
CA PHE A 509 -38.95 -30.81 16.61
C PHE A 509 -39.86 -29.63 16.95
N PHE A 510 -40.48 -29.01 15.93
CA PHE A 510 -41.42 -27.90 16.12
C PHE A 510 -42.89 -28.35 16.07
N LEU A 511 -43.23 -29.42 15.34
CA LEU A 511 -44.60 -29.97 15.32
C LEU A 511 -44.96 -30.83 16.54
N GLN A 512 -44.01 -31.20 17.41
CA GLN A 512 -44.36 -31.86 18.67
C GLN A 512 -45.10 -30.93 19.67
N TYR A 513 -45.25 -29.65 19.32
CA TYR A 513 -46.13 -28.72 20.03
C TYR A 513 -47.64 -28.95 19.76
N ASP A 514 -48.01 -29.88 18.87
CA ASP A 514 -49.39 -30.07 18.41
C ASP A 514 -50.17 -31.19 19.13
N LYS A 515 -49.73 -31.63 20.33
CA LYS A 515 -50.48 -32.60 21.15
C LYS A 515 -51.56 -31.98 22.06
N HIS A 516 -51.72 -30.67 22.05
CA HIS A 516 -52.77 -29.97 22.81
C HIS A 516 -53.80 -29.23 21.94
N ARG A 517 -53.78 -29.42 20.61
CA ARG A 517 -54.67 -28.70 19.67
C ARG A 517 -55.98 -29.42 19.34
N ASP A 518 -56.31 -30.52 20.03
CA ASP A 518 -57.56 -31.27 19.85
C ASP A 518 -58.82 -30.59 20.45
N ARG A 519 -58.80 -29.27 20.69
CA ARG A 519 -59.96 -28.53 21.21
C ARG A 519 -60.51 -27.41 20.32
N LEU A 520 -60.01 -27.21 19.10
CA LEU A 520 -60.50 -26.14 18.21
C LEU A 520 -60.73 -26.60 16.75
N LYS A 521 -61.35 -27.78 16.56
CA LYS A 521 -61.93 -28.22 15.28
C LYS A 521 -63.37 -27.68 15.10
N PRO A 522 -63.58 -26.38 14.82
CA PRO A 522 -64.65 -26.07 13.85
C PRO A 522 -64.44 -24.84 12.94
N PHE A 523 -63.23 -24.30 12.73
CA PHE A 523 -63.04 -23.16 11.82
C PHE A 523 -61.81 -23.29 10.92
N ILE A 524 -61.88 -24.14 9.88
CA ILE A 524 -61.03 -24.05 8.70
C ILE A 524 -61.92 -24.21 7.46
N PRO A 525 -62.22 -23.14 6.71
CA PRO A 525 -62.60 -23.27 5.32
C PRO A 525 -61.32 -23.33 4.46
N ASP A 526 -61.30 -24.35 3.63
CA ASP A 526 -60.41 -24.59 2.49
C ASP A 526 -60.21 -23.34 1.61
N ARG A 527 -59.01 -22.72 1.63
CA ARG A 527 -58.52 -21.87 0.54
C ARG A 527 -56.99 -21.92 0.44
N ARG A 528 -56.53 -22.24 -0.77
CA ARG A 528 -55.15 -22.08 -1.24
C ARG A 528 -54.62 -20.68 -0.91
N ASN A 529 -53.38 -20.63 -0.45
CA ASN A 529 -52.70 -19.43 0.05
C ASN A 529 -52.53 -18.35 -1.04
N PRO A 530 -53.10 -17.13 -0.87
CA PRO A 530 -52.95 -16.00 -1.81
C PRO A 530 -51.51 -15.47 -1.94
N PHE A 531 -50.62 -15.77 -1.01
CA PHE A 531 -49.21 -15.33 -1.07
C PHE A 531 -48.39 -16.06 -2.14
N GLN A 532 -48.81 -17.25 -2.57
CA GLN A 532 -48.14 -17.97 -3.64
C GLN A 532 -48.42 -17.32 -5.01
N GLN A 533 -49.62 -16.76 -5.22
CA GLN A 533 -49.99 -16.07 -6.47
C GLN A 533 -49.36 -14.67 -6.60
N ALA A 534 -49.10 -13.99 -5.49
CA ALA A 534 -48.46 -12.66 -5.51
C ALA A 534 -46.95 -12.71 -5.78
N PHE A 535 -46.30 -13.85 -5.51
CA PHE A 535 -44.84 -14.00 -5.70
C PHE A 535 -44.48 -14.44 -7.12
N ASP A 536 -45.35 -15.20 -7.79
CA ASP A 536 -45.13 -15.66 -9.17
C ASP A 536 -45.36 -14.56 -10.23
N GLN A 537 -45.90 -13.39 -9.85
CA GLN A 537 -46.17 -12.27 -10.76
C GLN A 537 -45.11 -11.14 -10.75
N ASN A 538 -44.11 -11.17 -9.85
CA ASN A 538 -43.13 -10.08 -9.70
C ASN A 538 -41.69 -10.46 -10.11
N LEU A 539 -41.56 -11.39 -11.06
CA LEU A 539 -40.34 -11.58 -11.85
C LEU A 539 -40.43 -10.72 -13.13
N ASP A 540 -40.54 -9.41 -12.98
CA ASP A 540 -40.16 -8.49 -14.04
C ASP A 540 -39.64 -7.18 -13.44
N SER A 541 -38.47 -6.79 -13.90
CA SER A 541 -37.76 -5.59 -13.50
C SER A 541 -38.56 -4.34 -13.87
N THR A 542 -39.04 -3.57 -12.89
CA THR A 542 -39.17 -2.09 -12.89
C THR A 542 -40.15 -1.61 -11.82
N THR A 543 -39.68 -1.15 -10.65
CA THR A 543 -40.41 -0.14 -9.86
C THR A 543 -39.47 0.64 -8.91
N PRO A 544 -39.50 1.99 -8.88
CA PRO A 544 -38.63 2.83 -8.03
C PRO A 544 -39.16 2.93 -6.57
N PRO A 545 -38.40 3.51 -5.62
CA PRO A 545 -38.64 3.32 -4.19
C PRO A 545 -39.86 4.10 -3.70
N ILE A 546 -40.65 3.46 -2.85
CA ILE A 546 -41.78 4.08 -2.13
C ILE A 546 -41.20 4.94 -1.01
N SER A 547 -41.40 6.25 -1.11
CA SER A 547 -41.21 7.23 -0.05
C SER A 547 -42.39 7.24 0.94
N ASP A 548 -42.07 7.52 2.19
CA ASP A 548 -42.90 8.00 3.30
C ASP A 548 -44.09 7.18 3.79
N ARG A 549 -43.85 6.44 4.90
CA ARG A 549 -44.66 6.53 6.14
C ARG A 549 -43.80 6.25 7.39
N ASN A 550 -43.48 7.33 8.10
CA ASN A 550 -43.34 7.55 9.56
C ASN A 550 -43.98 6.47 10.46
N ASP A 551 -43.52 6.09 11.66
CA ASP A 551 -42.56 6.62 12.64
C ASP A 551 -42.00 5.40 13.42
N ASP A 552 -40.79 4.92 13.10
CA ASP A 552 -40.04 3.92 13.90
C ASP A 552 -38.54 3.86 13.52
N PHE A 553 -38.07 4.77 12.65
CA PHE A 553 -36.75 4.70 12.03
C PHE A 553 -35.64 5.47 12.78
N ASP A 554 -35.96 6.19 13.85
CA ASP A 554 -34.99 7.02 14.57
C ASP A 554 -34.19 6.26 15.64
N GLU A 555 -34.72 5.17 16.22
CA GLU A 555 -33.92 4.30 17.10
C GLU A 555 -32.98 3.34 16.32
N MET A 556 -33.35 2.96 15.09
CA MET A 556 -32.50 2.10 14.24
C MET A 556 -31.27 2.82 13.65
N ARG A 557 -31.30 4.15 13.53
CA ARG A 557 -30.14 4.93 13.07
C ARG A 557 -29.06 5.13 14.13
N LEU A 558 -29.43 5.13 15.41
CA LEU A 558 -28.48 5.31 16.52
C LEU A 558 -27.74 4.01 16.93
N ALA A 559 -28.32 2.84 16.67
CA ALA A 559 -27.66 1.55 16.94
C ALA A 559 -26.63 1.13 15.86
N ALA A 560 -26.60 1.80 14.71
CA ALA A 560 -25.66 1.51 13.61
C ALA A 560 -24.25 2.10 13.81
N HIS A 561 -24.05 2.92 14.84
CA HIS A 561 -22.81 3.70 15.04
C HIS A 561 -21.81 3.13 16.07
N ARG A 562 -21.96 1.86 16.52
CA ARG A 562 -21.00 1.26 17.46
C ARG A 562 -20.28 -0.02 17.02
N ASP A 563 -20.55 -0.54 15.82
CA ASP A 563 -19.99 -1.84 15.40
C ASP A 563 -19.52 -1.86 13.94
N ILE A 564 -18.53 -1.02 13.65
CA ILE A 564 -17.83 -1.04 12.37
C ILE A 564 -16.65 -2.01 12.51
N CYS A 565 -16.88 -3.30 12.23
CA CYS A 565 -15.90 -4.30 11.72
C CYS A 565 -16.39 -5.77 11.71
N LEU A 566 -17.68 -6.08 11.88
CA LEU A 566 -18.18 -7.47 11.92
C LEU A 566 -19.14 -7.88 10.78
N ILE A 567 -19.18 -7.11 9.69
CA ILE A 567 -20.23 -7.20 8.67
C ILE A 567 -19.75 -8.05 7.48
N PRO A 568 -19.74 -9.39 7.57
CA PRO A 568 -20.41 -10.16 6.48
C PRO A 568 -21.44 -11.16 6.96
N LEU A 569 -21.19 -11.82 8.09
CA LEU A 569 -22.14 -12.75 8.67
C LEU A 569 -23.16 -12.02 9.52
N ARG A 570 -22.78 -10.86 10.06
CA ARG A 570 -23.63 -10.08 10.94
C ARG A 570 -24.80 -9.39 10.24
N HIS A 571 -24.85 -9.15 8.92
CA HIS A 571 -26.06 -8.51 8.35
C HIS A 571 -27.13 -9.50 7.86
N VAL A 572 -26.70 -10.60 7.22
CA VAL A 572 -27.58 -11.73 6.90
C VAL A 572 -28.05 -12.42 8.18
N ALA A 573 -27.19 -12.45 9.19
CA ALA A 573 -27.51 -13.07 10.45
C ALA A 573 -28.05 -12.08 11.49
N ASP A 574 -27.73 -10.78 11.58
CA ASP A 574 -28.35 -9.87 12.59
C ASP A 574 -29.85 -9.69 12.38
N HIS A 575 -30.38 -9.71 11.15
CA HIS A 575 -31.84 -9.64 10.99
C HIS A 575 -32.54 -10.94 11.42
N LEU A 576 -31.80 -12.06 11.51
CA LEU A 576 -32.31 -13.38 11.91
C LEU A 576 -31.85 -13.83 13.31
N LEU A 577 -30.82 -13.18 13.86
CA LEU A 577 -30.10 -13.52 15.09
C LEU A 577 -30.25 -12.42 16.14
N ARG A 578 -30.46 -11.13 15.84
CA ARG A 578 -30.67 -10.12 16.91
C ARG A 578 -31.97 -10.35 17.67
N GLU A 579 -33.02 -10.80 17.01
CA GLU A 579 -34.31 -11.02 17.68
C GLU A 579 -34.40 -12.36 18.41
N HIS A 580 -33.57 -13.35 18.04
CA HIS A 580 -33.77 -14.72 18.53
C HIS A 580 -32.49 -15.49 18.89
N LEU A 581 -31.27 -15.04 18.55
CA LEU A 581 -30.05 -15.76 18.93
C LEU A 581 -29.63 -15.49 20.39
N PRO A 582 -29.68 -14.26 20.93
CA PRO A 582 -29.50 -14.06 22.37
C PRO A 582 -30.52 -14.85 23.18
N ASP A 583 -31.78 -14.93 22.73
CA ASP A 583 -32.83 -15.71 23.39
C ASP A 583 -32.68 -17.22 23.17
N PHE A 584 -32.22 -17.66 22.00
CA PHE A 584 -31.90 -19.07 21.72
C PHE A 584 -30.65 -19.52 22.46
N LEU A 585 -29.59 -18.70 22.52
CA LEU A 585 -28.38 -18.96 23.30
C LEU A 585 -28.66 -18.84 24.80
N SER A 586 -29.49 -17.91 25.25
CA SER A 586 -29.96 -17.80 26.64
C SER A 586 -30.84 -18.99 27.01
N ALA A 587 -31.74 -19.43 26.14
CA ALA A 587 -32.52 -20.65 26.31
C ALA A 587 -31.61 -21.87 26.35
N VAL A 588 -30.71 -22.06 25.38
CA VAL A 588 -29.74 -23.16 25.33
C VAL A 588 -28.79 -23.13 26.53
N THR A 589 -28.43 -21.97 27.07
CA THR A 589 -27.55 -21.86 28.25
C THR A 589 -28.30 -22.11 29.56
N LYS A 590 -29.52 -21.60 29.72
CA LYS A 590 -30.43 -21.95 30.85
C LYS A 590 -30.77 -23.44 30.85
N ILE A 591 -30.95 -23.99 29.66
CA ILE A 591 -31.07 -25.43 29.39
C ILE A 591 -29.77 -26.09 29.88
N THR A 592 -28.59 -25.74 29.36
CA THR A 592 -27.32 -26.40 29.72
C THR A 592 -26.98 -26.35 31.23
N LEU A 593 -27.36 -25.28 31.94
CA LEU A 593 -27.19 -25.13 33.41
C LEU A 593 -28.06 -26.07 34.25
N ALA A 594 -29.18 -26.58 33.71
CA ALA A 594 -30.06 -27.52 34.40
C ALA A 594 -29.65 -29.00 34.23
N SER A 595 -28.60 -29.28 33.44
CA SER A 595 -28.04 -30.63 33.25
C SER A 595 -27.64 -31.28 34.59
N PRO A 596 -27.93 -32.57 34.88
CA PRO A 596 -27.44 -33.25 36.09
C PRO A 596 -25.92 -33.54 36.06
N ASP A 597 -25.27 -33.35 34.91
CA ASP A 597 -23.83 -33.53 34.72
C ASP A 597 -23.05 -32.28 35.16
N LEU A 598 -22.18 -32.44 36.16
CA LEU A 598 -21.39 -31.37 36.76
C LEU A 598 -20.39 -30.73 35.76
N ALA A 599 -19.85 -31.51 34.82
CA ALA A 599 -18.93 -31.00 33.80
C ALA A 599 -19.65 -30.08 32.80
N VAL A 600 -20.92 -30.39 32.49
CA VAL A 600 -21.77 -29.61 31.59
C VAL A 600 -22.22 -28.30 32.25
N ARG A 601 -22.48 -28.31 33.57
CA ARG A 601 -22.75 -27.09 34.35
C ARG A 601 -21.54 -26.16 34.40
N GLN A 602 -20.36 -26.71 34.65
CA GLN A 602 -19.13 -25.92 34.72
C GLN A 602 -18.81 -25.25 33.38
N LEU A 603 -19.03 -25.96 32.27
CA LEU A 603 -18.87 -25.43 30.91
C LEU A 603 -19.81 -24.25 30.62
N ALA A 604 -21.05 -24.30 31.13
CA ALA A 604 -22.04 -23.24 30.95
C ALA A 604 -21.75 -22.02 31.84
N VAL A 605 -21.24 -22.22 33.05
CA VAL A 605 -20.78 -21.12 33.93
C VAL A 605 -19.57 -20.41 33.31
N ASP A 606 -18.61 -21.17 32.76
CA ASP A 606 -17.42 -20.61 32.10
C ASP A 606 -17.77 -19.89 30.78
N PHE A 607 -18.82 -20.34 30.08
CA PHE A 607 -19.37 -19.69 28.89
C PHE A 607 -20.08 -18.37 29.23
N MET A 608 -20.88 -18.33 30.31
CA MET A 608 -21.55 -17.12 30.78
C MET A 608 -20.57 -16.06 31.30
N ALA A 609 -19.50 -16.47 31.97
CA ALA A 609 -18.46 -15.56 32.48
C ALA A 609 -17.58 -14.92 31.38
N ARG A 610 -17.66 -15.42 30.14
CA ARG A 610 -16.95 -14.87 28.96
C ARG A 610 -17.86 -14.10 28.01
N LEU A 611 -19.18 -14.18 28.22
CA LEU A 611 -20.22 -13.49 27.45
C LEU A 611 -20.69 -12.19 28.14
N ALA A 612 -20.58 -12.14 29.48
CA ALA A 612 -20.66 -10.91 30.28
C ALA A 612 -19.30 -10.21 30.33
#